data_AF-A0AAU6XY06-F1
#
_entry.id   AF-A0AAU6XY06-F1
#
_cell.length_a   1.000
_cell.length_b   1.000
_cell.length_c   1.000
_cell.angle_alpha   90.00
_cell.angle_beta   90.00
_cell.angle_gamma   90.00
#
_symmetry.space_group_name_H-M   'P 1'
#
loop_
_entity.id
_entity.type
_entity.pdbx_description
1 polymer ?
#
loop_
_entity_poly.entity_id
_entity_poly.type
_entity_poly.pdbx_seq_one_letter_code
_entity_poly.pdbx_strand_id
1 'polypeptide(L)'
;MKNGMETNGVHEEVEYTGRYLILLPDKNSENHVKSLNEASGLNLLSSTEFENEIFTEEDLAGSDGIVLDKLGIAIVNSVPDQLMGISALGTDEDPVIVEPERVVYAFGNNLNQNYLKGYVDAVNNMASELLMEEETESDGESTVESVGSTWGLQATNVIPTILLRKYSGQGIKVAVLDTGFEFNHPDFAGRNIIQQSFVSGQTSADGHGHGTHCIGTSCGPLNVVNSPQPRYGIAYNASICVGKVLSNAGSGADGGILAGINWAVSQGCAVISMSLGAPTNASAYSAIFETAAARALSLGSLIVAAAGNDSNRAGGAIKPVSHPANCPSIMAVGALDSNMKVANFSNGGIFTPQGSVDISGPGVGVFSSTKLPTKYATMNGTSMATPHVAGIAALWAESAGVRGAALWNKLIQTAKRLNLPARDVGAGLVQAPSKSILVPTPIFTPKLPHNLEKA
;
A
#
# COMPACT_ATOMS: atom_id res chain seq x y z
N MET A 1 41.79 -20.46 2.61
CA MET A 1 40.47 -20.73 3.23
C MET A 1 40.17 -19.63 4.24
N LYS A 2 39.46 -18.58 3.80
CA LYS A 2 38.82 -17.59 4.66
C LYS A 2 37.35 -17.59 4.24
N ASN A 3 36.49 -18.10 5.10
CA ASN A 3 35.04 -18.06 4.90
C ASN A 3 34.58 -16.62 5.16
N GLY A 4 34.11 -15.95 4.12
CA GLY A 4 33.35 -14.71 4.24
C GLY A 4 31.91 -15.05 4.60
N MET A 5 31.49 -14.69 5.81
CA MET A 5 30.08 -14.48 6.11
C MET A 5 29.70 -13.15 5.47
N GLU A 6 28.94 -13.20 4.37
CA GLU A 6 28.21 -12.03 3.87
C GLU A 6 27.08 -11.72 4.87
N THR A 7 27.14 -10.54 5.47
CA THR A 7 26.10 -10.03 6.36
C THR A 7 24.96 -9.47 5.52
N ASN A 8 23.76 -10.02 5.72
CA ASN A 8 22.49 -9.62 5.10
C ASN A 8 22.19 -8.13 5.34
N GLY A 9 22.06 -7.34 4.27
CA GLY A 9 21.85 -5.90 4.34
C GLY A 9 20.42 -5.52 4.72
N VAL A 10 20.19 -5.24 5.99
CA VAL A 10 19.17 -4.24 6.37
C VAL A 10 19.81 -2.89 6.01
N HIS A 11 19.25 -2.16 5.06
CA HIS A 11 19.71 -0.80 4.77
C HIS A 11 19.38 0.05 6.00
N GLU A 12 20.35 0.33 6.87
CA GLU A 12 20.13 1.12 8.10
C GLU A 12 20.30 2.63 7.87
N GLU A 13 20.87 3.03 6.72
CA GLU A 13 21.13 4.41 6.35
C GLU A 13 20.31 4.83 5.13
N VAL A 14 19.97 6.13 5.08
CA VAL A 14 19.25 6.72 3.95
C VAL A 14 20.22 6.91 2.79
N GLU A 15 19.92 6.28 1.66
CA GLU A 15 20.67 6.44 0.40
C GLU A 15 20.04 7.55 -0.44
N TYR A 16 20.87 8.30 -1.16
CA TYR A 16 20.45 9.43 -2.01
C TYR A 16 21.00 9.26 -3.43
N THR A 17 20.24 9.72 -4.42
CA THR A 17 20.61 9.61 -5.85
C THR A 17 21.60 10.68 -6.30
N GLY A 18 21.70 11.79 -5.56
CA GLY A 18 22.40 13.01 -5.95
C GLY A 18 21.52 14.04 -6.67
N ARG A 19 20.27 13.68 -7.01
CA ARG A 19 19.24 14.61 -7.50
C ARG A 19 18.51 15.28 -6.34
N TYR A 20 17.69 16.27 -6.68
CA TYR A 20 16.88 17.01 -5.71
C TYR A 20 15.43 17.09 -6.17
N LEU A 21 14.56 17.26 -5.19
CA LEU A 21 13.14 17.51 -5.34
C LEU A 21 12.84 18.92 -4.87
N ILE A 22 12.00 19.64 -5.60
CA ILE A 22 11.63 21.02 -5.30
C ILE A 22 10.11 21.11 -5.23
N LEU A 23 9.57 21.57 -4.10
CA LEU A 23 8.16 21.97 -4.00
C LEU A 23 7.99 23.39 -4.52
N LEU A 24 7.10 23.57 -5.49
CA LEU A 24 6.80 24.87 -6.07
C LEU A 24 5.70 25.60 -5.27
N PRO A 25 5.82 26.94 -5.11
CA PRO A 25 4.80 27.77 -4.48
C PRO A 25 3.45 27.69 -5.20
N ASP A 26 2.35 27.80 -4.47
CA ASP A 26 0.98 27.58 -4.97
C ASP A 26 0.46 28.71 -5.89
N LYS A 27 1.17 29.83 -6.05
CA LYS A 27 0.67 30.98 -6.82
C LYS A 27 0.84 30.79 -8.35
N ASN A 28 -0.31 30.70 -9.03
CA ASN A 28 -0.54 30.72 -10.49
C ASN A 28 0.04 29.54 -11.31
N SER A 29 -0.74 28.46 -11.33
CA SER A 29 -0.54 27.17 -11.99
C SER A 29 -0.28 27.16 -13.50
N GLU A 30 -0.51 28.27 -14.22
CA GLU A 30 -0.40 28.26 -15.69
C GLU A 30 1.01 28.56 -16.22
N ASN A 31 1.97 28.96 -15.37
CA ASN A 31 3.32 29.33 -15.81
C ASN A 31 4.45 28.85 -14.89
N HIS A 32 4.23 27.84 -14.04
CA HIS A 32 5.25 27.36 -13.10
C HIS A 32 6.58 27.02 -13.77
N VAL A 33 6.56 26.26 -14.87
CA VAL A 33 7.78 25.91 -15.63
C VAL A 33 8.46 27.14 -16.20
N LYS A 34 7.70 28.05 -16.82
CA LYS A 34 8.24 29.25 -17.44
C LYS A 34 8.88 30.19 -16.41
N SER A 35 8.18 30.47 -15.31
CA SER A 35 8.69 31.31 -14.23
C SER A 35 9.90 30.68 -13.52
N LEU A 36 9.90 29.36 -13.36
CA LEU A 36 11.01 28.62 -12.77
C LEU A 36 12.23 28.65 -13.70
N ASN A 37 12.06 28.42 -15.00
CA ASN A 37 13.13 28.52 -15.99
C ASN A 37 13.70 29.94 -16.06
N GLU A 38 12.85 30.98 -16.05
CA GLU A 38 13.27 32.39 -16.06
C GLU A 38 14.06 32.80 -14.79
N ALA A 39 13.66 32.31 -13.61
CA ALA A 39 14.28 32.69 -12.34
C ALA A 39 15.53 31.88 -11.98
N SER A 40 15.57 30.61 -12.35
CA SER A 40 16.68 29.70 -12.03
C SER A 40 17.70 29.57 -13.16
N GLY A 41 17.31 29.88 -14.40
CA GLY A 41 18.10 29.58 -15.60
C GLY A 41 18.08 28.10 -15.99
N LEU A 42 17.22 27.29 -15.37
CA LEU A 42 17.03 25.87 -15.72
C LEU A 42 16.22 25.72 -17.01
N ASN A 43 16.42 24.59 -17.68
CA ASN A 43 15.58 24.07 -18.75
C ASN A 43 14.71 22.92 -18.22
N LEU A 44 13.63 23.28 -17.51
CA LEU A 44 12.66 22.31 -17.01
C LEU A 44 11.55 22.07 -18.03
N LEU A 45 11.06 20.83 -18.07
CA LEU A 45 9.92 20.40 -18.89
C LEU A 45 8.68 20.19 -18.01
N SER A 46 7.50 20.52 -18.52
CA SER A 46 6.22 20.19 -17.88
C SER A 46 5.86 18.74 -18.13
N SER A 47 5.36 18.04 -17.11
CA SER A 47 4.78 16.70 -17.28
C SER A 47 3.62 16.71 -18.29
N THR A 48 2.91 17.84 -18.45
CA THR A 48 1.84 17.98 -19.44
C THR A 48 2.31 18.06 -20.90
N GLU A 49 3.60 18.31 -21.14
CA GLU A 49 4.19 18.28 -22.49
C GLU A 49 4.33 16.86 -23.03
N PHE A 50 4.23 15.84 -22.17
CA PHE A 50 4.34 14.45 -22.54
C PHE A 50 2.97 13.80 -22.76
N GLU A 51 2.89 12.91 -23.75
CA GLU A 51 1.67 12.16 -24.02
C GLU A 51 1.25 11.34 -22.78
N ASN A 52 0.01 11.56 -22.31
CA ASN A 52 -0.53 10.98 -21.06
C ASN A 52 0.25 11.33 -19.77
N GLU A 53 1.04 12.41 -19.79
CA GLU A 53 1.90 12.84 -18.67
C GLU A 53 2.98 11.81 -18.30
N ILE A 54 3.53 11.13 -19.31
CA ILE A 54 4.50 10.04 -19.16
C ILE A 54 5.85 10.46 -19.72
N PHE A 55 6.88 10.52 -18.87
CA PHE A 55 8.25 10.83 -19.26
C PHE A 55 9.22 9.72 -18.86
N THR A 56 10.33 9.65 -19.59
CA THR A 56 11.41 8.68 -19.40
C THR A 56 12.59 9.30 -18.67
N GLU A 57 13.55 8.46 -18.30
CA GLU A 57 14.80 8.98 -17.75
C GLU A 57 15.69 9.65 -18.81
N GLU A 58 15.53 9.33 -20.10
CA GLU A 58 16.17 10.08 -21.19
C GLU A 58 15.63 11.51 -21.26
N ASP A 59 14.33 11.70 -21.01
CA ASP A 59 13.72 13.03 -20.91
C ASP A 59 14.24 13.80 -19.68
N LEU A 60 14.41 13.12 -18.54
CA LEU A 60 15.05 13.68 -17.35
C LEU A 60 16.52 14.02 -17.59
N ALA A 61 17.28 13.20 -18.33
CA ALA A 61 18.70 13.42 -18.60
C ALA A 61 18.93 14.49 -19.69
N GLY A 62 17.98 14.68 -20.61
CA GLY A 62 18.01 15.69 -21.66
C GLY A 62 17.56 17.08 -21.23
N SER A 63 17.10 17.22 -19.98
CA SER A 63 16.64 18.46 -19.37
C SER A 63 17.36 18.70 -18.04
N ASP A 64 17.18 19.88 -17.45
CA ASP A 64 17.68 20.11 -16.09
C ASP A 64 16.74 19.50 -15.03
N GLY A 65 15.54 19.09 -15.44
CA GLY A 65 14.52 18.50 -14.60
C GLY A 65 13.12 18.52 -15.21
N ILE A 66 12.18 17.90 -14.51
CA ILE A 66 10.78 17.78 -14.94
C ILE A 66 9.85 18.21 -13.81
N VAL A 67 8.82 18.99 -14.16
CA VAL A 67 7.76 19.43 -13.25
C VAL A 67 6.55 18.50 -13.35
N LEU A 68 6.14 17.94 -12.21
CA LEU A 68 4.93 17.16 -12.02
C LEU A 68 3.75 18.10 -11.76
N ASP A 69 3.04 18.51 -12.80
CA ASP A 69 2.10 19.64 -12.75
C ASP A 69 0.92 19.42 -11.78
N LYS A 70 0.38 18.19 -11.67
CA LYS A 70 -0.71 17.92 -10.71
C LYS A 70 -0.24 17.99 -9.28
N LEU A 71 1.04 17.71 -9.06
CA LEU A 71 1.63 17.66 -7.75
C LEU A 71 2.45 18.89 -7.41
N GLY A 72 2.66 19.84 -8.34
CA GLY A 72 3.44 21.07 -8.14
C GLY A 72 4.87 20.81 -7.65
N ILE A 73 5.53 19.76 -8.14
CA ILE A 73 6.85 19.33 -7.69
C ILE A 73 7.79 19.21 -8.89
N ALA A 74 9.00 19.73 -8.78
CA ALA A 74 10.05 19.53 -9.77
C ALA A 74 11.07 18.47 -9.30
N ILE A 75 11.48 17.59 -10.21
CA ILE A 75 12.61 16.67 -10.06
C ILE A 75 13.78 17.27 -10.83
N VAL A 76 14.91 17.56 -10.19
CA VAL A 76 16.03 18.28 -10.81
C VAL A 76 17.36 17.53 -10.62
N ASN A 77 18.20 17.55 -11.66
CA ASN A 77 19.45 16.78 -11.69
C ASN A 77 20.58 17.40 -10.85
N SER A 78 20.61 18.73 -10.70
CA SER A 78 21.61 19.42 -9.87
C SER A 78 21.08 20.78 -9.40
N VAL A 79 21.50 21.24 -8.21
CA VAL A 79 21.08 22.52 -7.62
C VAL A 79 22.18 23.39 -6.97
N PRO A 80 23.49 23.02 -6.86
CA PRO A 80 24.40 23.81 -6.01
C PRO A 80 24.51 25.31 -6.33
N ASP A 81 24.58 25.69 -7.61
CA ASP A 81 24.84 27.09 -7.99
C ASP A 81 23.55 27.93 -8.22
N GLN A 82 22.39 27.28 -8.29
CA GLN A 82 21.11 27.91 -8.66
C GLN A 82 20.08 27.93 -7.52
N LEU A 83 20.40 27.33 -6.35
CA LEU A 83 19.57 27.34 -5.14
C LEU A 83 19.10 28.75 -4.73
N MET A 84 19.93 29.78 -4.92
CA MET A 84 19.57 31.16 -4.60
C MET A 84 18.49 31.74 -5.54
N GLY A 85 18.51 31.39 -6.83
CA GLY A 85 17.49 31.83 -7.78
C GLY A 85 16.15 31.13 -7.54
N ILE A 86 16.22 29.84 -7.20
CA ILE A 86 15.05 29.02 -6.87
C ILE A 86 14.42 29.45 -5.55
N SER A 87 15.21 29.69 -4.50
CA SER A 87 14.69 30.13 -3.20
C SER A 87 14.04 31.52 -3.26
N ALA A 88 14.47 32.39 -4.18
CA ALA A 88 13.89 33.71 -4.41
C ALA A 88 12.46 33.67 -5.00
N LEU A 89 11.98 32.51 -5.48
CA LEU A 89 10.60 32.33 -5.92
C LEU A 89 9.63 32.17 -4.75
N GLY A 90 10.13 31.80 -3.58
CA GLY A 90 9.33 31.61 -2.38
C GLY A 90 9.00 32.93 -1.70
N THR A 91 7.96 32.92 -0.89
CA THR A 91 7.66 33.99 0.06
C THR A 91 7.74 33.45 1.48
N ASP A 92 7.80 34.32 2.49
CA ASP A 92 7.78 33.88 3.89
C ASP A 92 6.52 33.05 4.24
N GLU A 93 5.41 33.27 3.52
CA GLU A 93 4.15 32.53 3.67
C GLU A 93 4.08 31.26 2.81
N ASP A 94 4.92 31.13 1.78
CA ASP A 94 4.92 30.02 0.82
C ASP A 94 6.36 29.78 0.31
N PRO A 95 7.21 29.16 1.15
CA PRO A 95 8.64 29.01 0.86
C PRO A 95 8.87 27.87 -0.13
N VAL A 96 9.91 27.99 -0.94
CA VAL A 96 10.38 26.88 -1.77
C VAL A 96 11.06 25.85 -0.89
N ILE A 97 10.58 24.60 -0.95
CA ILE A 97 11.16 23.49 -0.22
C ILE A 97 12.04 22.68 -1.17
N VAL A 98 13.28 22.42 -0.76
CA VAL A 98 14.22 21.58 -1.51
C VAL A 98 14.64 20.41 -0.63
N GLU A 99 14.46 19.19 -1.14
CA GLU A 99 14.90 17.96 -0.47
C GLU A 99 15.83 17.15 -1.36
N PRO A 100 16.89 16.52 -0.82
CA PRO A 100 17.66 15.55 -1.58
C PRO A 100 16.80 14.31 -1.88
N GLU A 101 16.90 13.81 -3.11
CA GLU A 101 16.09 12.67 -3.56
C GLU A 101 16.64 11.36 -2.98
N ARG A 102 15.78 10.59 -2.29
CA ARG A 102 16.15 9.32 -1.66
C ARG A 102 16.03 8.13 -2.61
N VAL A 103 16.74 7.07 -2.28
CA VAL A 103 16.51 5.72 -2.80
C VAL A 103 15.59 4.96 -1.84
N VAL A 104 14.61 4.26 -2.39
CA VAL A 104 13.65 3.41 -1.68
C VAL A 104 13.74 1.96 -2.16
N TYR A 105 13.20 1.03 -1.38
CA TYR A 105 13.24 -0.39 -1.66
C TYR A 105 11.89 -1.07 -1.46
N ALA A 106 11.64 -2.16 -2.17
CA ALA A 106 10.54 -3.08 -1.88
C ALA A 106 10.79 -3.76 -0.52
N PHE A 107 9.80 -3.74 0.39
CA PHE A 107 9.95 -4.46 1.66
C PHE A 107 9.63 -5.96 1.50
N GLY A 108 10.38 -6.85 2.16
CA GLY A 108 10.02 -8.28 2.31
C GLY A 108 11.00 -9.32 1.78
N ASN A 109 12.22 -8.94 1.39
CA ASN A 109 13.12 -9.81 0.63
C ASN A 109 13.97 -10.82 1.44
N ASN A 110 13.37 -11.54 2.39
CA ASN A 110 13.99 -12.75 2.95
C ASN A 110 13.30 -14.01 2.41
N LEU A 111 13.38 -14.21 1.10
CA LEU A 111 12.74 -15.30 0.36
C LEU A 111 13.30 -16.70 0.71
N ASN A 112 14.51 -16.82 1.27
CA ASN A 112 15.15 -18.13 1.46
C ASN A 112 14.93 -18.80 2.83
N GLN A 113 14.59 -18.07 3.90
CA GLN A 113 14.36 -18.69 5.23
C GLN A 113 12.89 -18.67 5.68
N ASN A 114 12.07 -17.78 5.13
CA ASN A 114 10.66 -17.64 5.54
C ASN A 114 9.72 -18.62 4.83
N TYR A 115 10.10 -19.15 3.65
CA TYR A 115 9.31 -20.15 2.94
C TYR A 115 9.12 -21.43 3.78
N LEU A 116 10.21 -21.93 4.38
CA LEU A 116 10.17 -23.13 5.22
C LEU A 116 9.43 -22.87 6.54
N LYS A 117 9.60 -21.70 7.15
CA LYS A 117 8.93 -21.38 8.41
C LYS A 117 7.42 -21.18 8.24
N GLY A 118 7.00 -20.45 7.20
CA GLY A 118 5.58 -20.29 6.87
C GLY A 118 4.90 -21.60 6.47
N TYR A 119 5.62 -22.51 5.80
CA TYR A 119 5.13 -23.86 5.50
C TYR A 119 4.98 -24.69 6.80
N VAL A 120 5.97 -24.65 7.68
CA VAL A 120 5.93 -25.35 8.98
C VAL A 120 4.80 -24.82 9.86
N ASP A 121 4.61 -23.50 9.95
CA ASP A 121 3.54 -22.90 10.76
C ASP A 121 2.14 -23.23 10.18
N ALA A 122 1.99 -23.23 8.85
CA ALA A 122 0.75 -23.62 8.20
C ALA A 122 0.41 -25.12 8.40
N VAL A 123 1.42 -25.99 8.29
CA VAL A 123 1.27 -27.43 8.55
C VAL A 123 0.98 -27.70 10.03
N ASN A 124 1.62 -26.97 10.95
CA ASN A 124 1.38 -27.12 12.39
C ASN A 124 -0.02 -26.65 12.81
N ASN A 125 -0.56 -25.60 12.18
CA ASN A 125 -1.95 -25.18 12.41
C ASN A 125 -2.94 -26.21 11.88
N MET A 126 -2.74 -26.73 10.66
CA MET A 126 -3.56 -27.83 10.13
C MET A 126 -3.47 -29.10 11.00
N ALA A 127 -2.28 -29.43 11.49
CA ALA A 127 -2.08 -30.57 12.38
C ALA A 127 -2.72 -30.35 13.76
N SER A 128 -2.73 -29.12 14.26
CA SER A 128 -3.37 -28.77 15.53
C SER A 128 -4.90 -28.79 15.41
N GLU A 129 -5.47 -28.37 14.29
CA GLU A 129 -6.90 -28.51 13.98
C GLU A 129 -7.32 -29.99 13.87
N LEU A 130 -6.51 -30.82 13.19
CA LEU A 130 -6.73 -32.28 13.11
C LEU A 130 -6.59 -33.01 14.46
N LEU A 131 -5.82 -32.45 15.40
CA LEU A 131 -5.60 -33.03 16.74
C LEU A 131 -6.58 -32.49 17.79
N MET A 132 -7.40 -31.48 17.46
CA MET A 132 -8.42 -30.90 18.35
C MET A 132 -9.84 -31.38 18.05
N GLU A 133 -10.04 -32.31 17.10
CA GLU A 133 -11.34 -32.97 16.86
C GLU A 133 -11.70 -34.05 17.90
N GLU A 134 -10.88 -34.27 18.94
CA GLU A 134 -11.29 -35.05 20.12
C GLU A 134 -11.47 -34.10 21.31
N GLU A 135 -12.75 -33.91 21.69
CA GLU A 135 -13.28 -33.21 22.88
C GLU A 135 -13.65 -31.72 22.74
N THR A 136 -14.91 -31.45 22.35
CA THR A 136 -15.97 -30.89 23.24
C THR A 136 -17.21 -30.45 22.44
N GLU A 137 -18.38 -30.99 22.78
CA GLU A 137 -19.69 -30.46 22.37
C GLU A 137 -20.01 -29.19 23.18
N SER A 138 -20.17 -28.05 22.53
CA SER A 138 -21.01 -26.94 23.03
C SER A 138 -21.52 -26.06 21.88
N ASP A 139 -22.77 -25.63 22.00
CA ASP A 139 -23.60 -24.97 20.97
C ASP A 139 -22.90 -23.83 20.21
N GLY A 140 -22.52 -24.11 18.96
CA GLY A 140 -21.86 -23.19 18.04
C GLY A 140 -22.80 -22.64 16.98
N GLU A 141 -23.02 -21.32 17.00
CA GLU A 141 -23.49 -20.56 15.86
C GLU A 141 -22.59 -20.86 14.66
N SER A 142 -23.18 -21.35 13.56
CA SER A 142 -22.47 -21.93 12.42
C SER A 142 -21.50 -20.94 11.75
N THR A 143 -20.23 -20.95 12.17
CA THR A 143 -19.13 -20.41 11.39
C THR A 143 -18.89 -21.36 10.23
N VAL A 144 -19.42 -21.02 9.06
CA VAL A 144 -19.04 -21.67 7.82
C VAL A 144 -17.56 -21.38 7.61
N GLU A 145 -16.68 -22.28 8.08
CA GLU A 145 -15.28 -22.30 7.66
C GLU A 145 -15.27 -22.35 6.15
N SER A 146 -14.83 -21.25 5.55
CA SER A 146 -14.89 -21.10 4.11
C SER A 146 -13.72 -21.85 3.48
N VAL A 147 -13.96 -23.13 3.18
CA VAL A 147 -13.06 -23.95 2.36
C VAL A 147 -12.77 -23.19 1.05
N GLY A 148 -11.51 -22.81 0.81
CA GLY A 148 -11.05 -22.31 -0.49
C GLY A 148 -10.61 -20.83 -0.59
N SER A 149 -10.45 -20.06 0.49
CA SER A 149 -9.81 -18.73 0.45
C SER A 149 -8.70 -18.56 1.47
N THR A 150 -7.71 -17.70 1.19
CA THR A 150 -6.60 -17.41 2.10
C THR A 150 -7.07 -16.81 3.43
N TRP A 151 -6.29 -17.02 4.49
CA TRP A 151 -6.61 -16.51 5.82
C TRP A 151 -6.84 -14.99 5.84
N GLY A 152 -6.07 -14.24 5.04
CA GLY A 152 -6.18 -12.79 4.96
C GLY A 152 -7.56 -12.33 4.48
N LEU A 153 -8.13 -13.04 3.51
CA LEU A 153 -9.49 -12.79 3.02
C LEU A 153 -10.54 -13.11 4.10
N GLN A 154 -10.35 -14.21 4.83
CA GLN A 154 -11.23 -14.59 5.92
C GLN A 154 -11.21 -13.55 7.06
N ALA A 155 -10.02 -13.19 7.54
CA ALA A 155 -9.83 -12.24 8.63
C ALA A 155 -10.39 -10.83 8.31
N THR A 156 -10.36 -10.45 7.03
CA THR A 156 -10.84 -9.14 6.56
C THR A 156 -12.28 -9.15 6.07
N ASN A 157 -13.02 -10.25 6.29
CA ASN A 157 -14.42 -10.42 5.86
C ASN A 157 -14.63 -10.25 4.34
N VAL A 158 -13.62 -10.59 3.53
CA VAL A 158 -13.74 -10.61 2.07
C VAL A 158 -14.45 -11.90 1.66
N ILE A 159 -15.78 -11.84 1.68
CA ILE A 159 -16.68 -13.00 1.55
C ILE A 159 -16.31 -13.88 0.34
N PRO A 160 -16.12 -15.20 0.50
CA PRO A 160 -15.66 -16.09 -0.55
C PRO A 160 -16.77 -16.52 -1.52
N THR A 161 -18.05 -16.38 -1.17
CA THR A 161 -19.17 -16.91 -1.96
C THR A 161 -19.76 -15.87 -2.93
N ILE A 162 -19.97 -16.24 -4.20
CA ILE A 162 -20.58 -15.35 -5.19
C ILE A 162 -22.03 -14.93 -4.84
N LEU A 163 -22.75 -15.77 -4.10
CA LEU A 163 -24.15 -15.54 -3.71
C LEU A 163 -24.34 -14.42 -2.68
N LEU A 164 -23.31 -14.13 -1.88
CA LEU A 164 -23.35 -13.11 -0.83
C LEU A 164 -22.53 -11.86 -1.19
N ARG A 165 -21.93 -11.84 -2.40
CA ARG A 165 -21.11 -10.72 -2.86
C ARG A 165 -21.96 -9.65 -3.48
N LYS A 166 -21.78 -8.44 -2.96
CA LYS A 166 -22.36 -7.23 -3.57
C LYS A 166 -21.30 -6.37 -4.26
N TYR A 167 -20.03 -6.49 -3.86
CA TYR A 167 -18.95 -5.61 -4.29
C TYR A 167 -17.75 -6.44 -4.75
N SER A 168 -17.15 -6.01 -5.84
CA SER A 168 -16.04 -6.69 -6.54
C SER A 168 -14.89 -5.74 -6.91
N GLY A 169 -15.05 -4.44 -6.66
CA GLY A 169 -14.19 -3.36 -7.13
C GLY A 169 -14.57 -2.87 -8.53
N GLN A 170 -15.72 -3.26 -9.07
CA GLN A 170 -16.12 -2.92 -10.44
C GLN A 170 -16.19 -1.38 -10.60
N GLY A 171 -15.59 -0.89 -11.69
CA GLY A 171 -15.54 0.56 -11.97
C GLY A 171 -14.51 1.34 -11.15
N ILE A 172 -13.77 0.67 -10.25
CA ILE A 172 -12.70 1.28 -9.47
C ILE A 172 -11.35 0.95 -10.11
N LYS A 173 -10.49 1.96 -10.23
CA LYS A 173 -9.08 1.81 -10.64
C LYS A 173 -8.19 1.78 -9.39
N VAL A 174 -7.32 0.78 -9.29
CA VAL A 174 -6.31 0.63 -8.24
C VAL A 174 -4.93 0.69 -8.88
N ALA A 175 -4.14 1.68 -8.49
CA ALA A 175 -2.73 1.75 -8.87
C ALA A 175 -1.88 0.98 -7.87
N VAL A 176 -0.97 0.14 -8.36
CA VAL A 176 0.08 -0.50 -7.57
C VAL A 176 1.41 0.02 -8.09
N LEU A 177 2.08 0.85 -7.27
CA LEU A 177 3.40 1.41 -7.58
C LEU A 177 4.47 0.52 -6.96
N ASP A 178 5.11 -0.32 -7.78
CA ASP A 178 5.97 -1.42 -7.30
C ASP A 178 7.00 -1.85 -8.37
N THR A 179 7.43 -3.11 -8.39
CA THR A 179 8.44 -3.69 -9.30
C THR A 179 7.90 -4.08 -10.67
N GLY A 180 6.63 -3.80 -10.97
CA GLY A 180 5.96 -4.15 -12.23
C GLY A 180 4.95 -5.29 -12.09
N PHE A 181 4.56 -5.89 -13.21
CA PHE A 181 3.60 -7.00 -13.25
C PHE A 181 3.99 -8.11 -14.24
N GLU A 182 3.69 -9.37 -13.89
CA GLU A 182 3.77 -10.53 -14.79
C GLU A 182 2.51 -10.60 -15.68
N PHE A 183 2.57 -9.96 -16.85
CA PHE A 183 1.43 -9.86 -17.77
C PHE A 183 0.98 -11.19 -18.36
N ASN A 184 1.84 -12.21 -18.36
CA ASN A 184 1.48 -13.55 -18.85
C ASN A 184 0.88 -14.44 -17.73
N HIS A 185 0.66 -13.90 -16.53
CA HIS A 185 0.11 -14.67 -15.43
C HIS A 185 -1.34 -15.11 -15.75
N PRO A 186 -1.65 -16.41 -15.77
CA PRO A 186 -2.93 -16.91 -16.30
C PRO A 186 -4.15 -16.48 -15.49
N ASP A 187 -3.97 -16.20 -14.19
CA ASP A 187 -5.05 -15.69 -13.33
C ASP A 187 -5.56 -14.30 -13.73
N PHE A 188 -4.83 -13.58 -14.59
CA PHE A 188 -5.20 -12.24 -15.04
C PHE A 188 -5.54 -12.18 -16.53
N ALA A 189 -5.74 -13.32 -17.17
CA ALA A 189 -6.20 -13.37 -18.56
C ALA A 189 -7.52 -12.58 -18.72
N GLY A 190 -7.56 -11.68 -19.69
CA GLY A 190 -8.73 -10.85 -19.99
C GLY A 190 -8.99 -9.69 -19.02
N ARG A 191 -8.09 -9.45 -18.05
CA ARG A 191 -8.21 -8.30 -17.14
C ARG A 191 -7.84 -7.01 -17.85
N ASN A 192 -8.50 -5.92 -17.48
CA ASN A 192 -8.15 -4.58 -17.94
C ASN A 192 -6.93 -4.07 -17.16
N ILE A 193 -5.80 -3.93 -17.84
CA ILE A 193 -4.53 -3.50 -17.25
C ILE A 193 -4.01 -2.28 -17.99
N ILE A 194 -3.82 -1.19 -17.24
CA ILE A 194 -3.12 0.02 -17.67
C ILE A 194 -1.73 -0.07 -17.06
N GLN A 195 -0.68 0.16 -17.83
CA GLN A 195 0.70 0.02 -17.33
C GLN A 195 1.54 1.24 -17.69
N GLN A 196 2.49 1.57 -16.82
CA GLN A 196 3.56 2.51 -17.11
C GLN A 196 4.82 2.14 -16.32
N SER A 197 6.00 2.44 -16.87
CA SER A 197 7.26 2.32 -16.16
C SER A 197 7.88 3.70 -15.96
N PHE A 198 8.36 3.94 -14.75
CA PHE A 198 9.12 5.11 -14.33
C PHE A 198 10.56 4.72 -13.97
N VAL A 199 10.97 3.51 -14.37
CA VAL A 199 12.33 3.00 -14.17
C VAL A 199 13.03 2.97 -15.52
N SER A 200 14.15 3.67 -15.59
CA SER A 200 14.99 3.81 -16.78
C SER A 200 15.37 2.46 -17.39
N GLY A 201 15.23 2.37 -18.71
CA GLY A 201 15.58 1.17 -19.49
C GLY A 201 14.77 -0.09 -19.16
N GLN A 202 13.69 0.01 -18.38
CA GLN A 202 12.88 -1.14 -17.97
C GLN A 202 11.42 -0.95 -18.36
N THR A 203 10.83 -1.98 -18.97
CA THR A 203 9.38 -2.04 -19.20
C THR A 203 8.65 -2.29 -17.87
N SER A 204 7.32 -2.16 -17.84
CA SER A 204 6.52 -2.45 -16.63
C SER A 204 6.45 -3.94 -16.26
N ALA A 205 7.17 -4.82 -16.96
CA ALA A 205 7.24 -6.23 -16.63
C ALA A 205 7.94 -6.45 -15.28
N ASP A 206 7.45 -7.43 -14.51
CA ASP A 206 7.99 -7.71 -13.18
C ASP A 206 9.22 -8.62 -13.24
N GLY A 207 10.41 -8.04 -13.19
CA GLY A 207 11.65 -8.80 -13.04
C GLY A 207 11.90 -9.31 -11.61
N HIS A 208 11.20 -8.78 -10.60
CA HIS A 208 11.43 -9.09 -9.19
C HIS A 208 10.46 -10.14 -8.66
N GLY A 209 9.16 -9.98 -8.93
CA GLY A 209 8.06 -10.83 -8.47
C GLY A 209 7.22 -10.23 -7.33
N HIS A 210 7.65 -9.09 -6.76
CA HIS A 210 7.01 -8.46 -5.60
C HIS A 210 5.77 -7.65 -6.03
N GLY A 211 5.86 -6.88 -7.11
CA GLY A 211 4.72 -6.14 -7.67
C GLY A 211 3.59 -7.07 -8.12
N THR A 212 3.92 -8.21 -8.74
CA THR A 212 2.93 -9.25 -9.09
C THR A 212 2.23 -9.82 -7.86
N HIS A 213 2.92 -9.92 -6.73
CA HIS A 213 2.35 -10.39 -5.45
C HIS A 213 1.39 -9.37 -4.83
N CYS A 214 1.77 -8.10 -4.85
CA CYS A 214 0.93 -7.00 -4.37
C CYS A 214 -0.32 -6.80 -5.26
N ILE A 215 -0.18 -6.88 -6.58
CA ILE A 215 -1.30 -6.82 -7.53
C ILE A 215 -2.23 -8.02 -7.35
N GLY A 216 -1.69 -9.22 -7.12
CA GLY A 216 -2.51 -10.40 -6.83
C GLY A 216 -3.32 -10.28 -5.55
N THR A 217 -2.72 -9.77 -4.48
CA THR A 217 -3.42 -9.62 -3.20
C THR A 217 -4.57 -8.62 -3.33
N SER A 218 -4.31 -7.46 -3.94
CA SER A 218 -5.32 -6.40 -4.07
C SER A 218 -6.39 -6.70 -5.13
N CYS A 219 -5.99 -7.21 -6.31
CA CYS A 219 -6.82 -7.25 -7.52
C CYS A 219 -6.80 -8.62 -8.24
N GLY A 220 -6.27 -9.65 -7.60
CA GLY A 220 -6.23 -11.02 -8.13
C GLY A 220 -7.63 -11.62 -8.34
N PRO A 221 -7.70 -12.83 -8.91
CA PRO A 221 -8.95 -13.39 -9.37
C PRO A 221 -9.86 -13.81 -8.21
N LEU A 222 -11.15 -13.91 -8.55
CA LEU A 222 -12.14 -14.61 -7.75
C LEU A 222 -11.84 -16.11 -7.66
N ASN A 223 -11.57 -16.73 -8.81
CA ASN A 223 -11.30 -18.16 -8.96
C ASN A 223 -9.91 -18.33 -9.54
N VAL A 224 -9.06 -19.10 -8.86
CA VAL A 224 -7.71 -19.38 -9.36
C VAL A 224 -7.79 -20.31 -10.55
N VAL A 225 -7.14 -19.96 -11.66
CA VAL A 225 -7.28 -20.68 -12.92
C VAL A 225 -6.42 -21.95 -12.91
N ASN A 226 -7.06 -23.10 -13.16
CA ASN A 226 -6.40 -24.40 -13.31
C ASN A 226 -5.48 -24.76 -12.12
N SER A 227 -5.92 -24.49 -10.89
CA SER A 227 -5.12 -24.75 -9.70
C SER A 227 -5.99 -25.06 -8.48
N PRO A 228 -5.57 -26.00 -7.60
CA PRO A 228 -6.25 -26.24 -6.31
C PRO A 228 -5.95 -25.15 -5.27
N GLN A 229 -5.34 -24.03 -5.69
CA GLN A 229 -4.88 -22.98 -4.79
C GLN A 229 -6.07 -22.18 -4.24
N PRO A 230 -5.95 -21.67 -3.01
CA PRO A 230 -6.99 -20.86 -2.40
C PRO A 230 -7.14 -19.53 -3.15
N ARG A 231 -8.37 -19.01 -3.18
CA ARG A 231 -8.63 -17.64 -3.61
C ARG A 231 -7.81 -16.67 -2.77
N TYR A 232 -7.15 -15.71 -3.43
CA TYR A 232 -6.33 -14.68 -2.80
C TYR A 232 -6.69 -13.24 -3.19
N GLY A 233 -7.45 -13.04 -4.28
CA GLY A 233 -7.77 -11.70 -4.79
C GLY A 233 -8.96 -11.02 -4.09
N ILE A 234 -8.78 -9.76 -3.72
CA ILE A 234 -9.80 -8.96 -3.00
C ILE A 234 -10.76 -8.26 -3.97
N ALA A 235 -10.29 -7.24 -4.70
CA ALA A 235 -11.06 -6.43 -5.65
C ALA A 235 -10.94 -7.03 -7.07
N TYR A 236 -11.45 -8.24 -7.23
CA TYR A 236 -11.28 -9.08 -8.41
C TYR A 236 -11.91 -8.55 -9.71
N ASN A 237 -12.64 -7.42 -9.69
CA ASN A 237 -13.17 -6.70 -10.86
C ASN A 237 -12.68 -5.25 -10.97
N ALA A 238 -11.77 -4.81 -10.08
CA ALA A 238 -11.11 -3.52 -10.24
C ALA A 238 -10.24 -3.51 -11.51
N SER A 239 -10.11 -2.33 -12.12
CA SER A 239 -9.12 -2.08 -13.17
C SER A 239 -7.75 -1.89 -12.52
N ILE A 240 -6.73 -2.52 -13.10
CA ILE A 240 -5.38 -2.55 -12.53
C ILE A 240 -4.52 -1.50 -13.23
N CYS A 241 -3.94 -0.58 -12.47
CA CYS A 241 -2.94 0.36 -12.95
C CYS A 241 -1.56 -0.06 -12.41
N VAL A 242 -0.70 -0.58 -13.28
CA VAL A 242 0.65 -1.06 -12.96
C VAL A 242 1.63 0.09 -13.15
N GLY A 243 2.10 0.70 -12.05
CA GLY A 243 3.18 1.68 -12.10
C GLY A 243 4.48 1.03 -11.66
N LYS A 244 5.41 0.77 -12.58
CA LYS A 244 6.74 0.29 -12.18
C LYS A 244 7.57 1.47 -11.72
N VAL A 245 7.78 1.60 -10.42
CA VAL A 245 8.62 2.63 -9.79
C VAL A 245 9.85 2.03 -9.11
N LEU A 246 9.90 0.70 -8.98
CA LEU A 246 11.05 -0.06 -8.51
C LEU A 246 11.63 -0.92 -9.63
N SER A 247 12.95 -0.95 -9.69
CA SER A 247 13.72 -1.74 -10.65
C SER A 247 13.55 -3.25 -10.41
N ASN A 248 14.06 -4.05 -11.34
CA ASN A 248 14.12 -5.50 -11.19
C ASN A 248 14.97 -5.96 -9.99
N ALA A 249 15.82 -5.09 -9.43
CA ALA A 249 16.56 -5.30 -8.19
C ALA A 249 15.77 -4.89 -6.94
N GLY A 250 14.56 -4.33 -7.09
CA GLY A 250 13.70 -3.92 -5.98
C GLY A 250 13.98 -2.52 -5.42
N SER A 251 14.85 -1.73 -6.05
CA SER A 251 15.15 -0.34 -5.65
C SER A 251 14.59 0.70 -6.63
N GLY A 252 14.28 1.90 -6.16
CA GLY A 252 13.81 3.01 -6.98
C GLY A 252 14.10 4.37 -6.34
N ALA A 253 13.89 5.46 -7.07
CA ALA A 253 14.15 6.81 -6.60
C ALA A 253 12.83 7.55 -6.27
N ASP A 254 12.85 8.43 -5.29
CA ASP A 254 11.68 9.22 -4.86
C ASP A 254 10.97 9.93 -6.03
N GLY A 255 11.70 10.52 -6.98
CA GLY A 255 11.13 11.18 -8.15
C GLY A 255 10.36 10.23 -9.06
N GLY A 256 10.83 8.98 -9.22
CA GLY A 256 10.09 7.96 -9.95
C GLY A 256 8.78 7.55 -9.26
N ILE A 257 8.77 7.54 -7.92
CA ILE A 257 7.56 7.31 -7.13
C ILE A 257 6.58 8.48 -7.29
N LEU A 258 7.05 9.72 -7.16
CA LEU A 258 6.24 10.93 -7.32
C LEU A 258 5.65 11.02 -8.73
N ALA A 259 6.42 10.68 -9.77
CA ALA A 259 5.92 10.56 -11.14
C ALA A 259 4.82 9.49 -11.24
N GLY A 260 5.01 8.34 -10.60
CA GLY A 260 3.99 7.29 -10.50
C GLY A 260 2.72 7.74 -9.77
N ILE A 261 2.84 8.55 -8.72
CA ILE A 261 1.69 9.15 -8.00
C ILE A 261 0.96 10.13 -8.93
N ASN A 262 1.69 11.03 -9.60
CA ASN A 262 1.12 12.00 -10.56
C ASN A 262 0.31 11.28 -11.64
N TRP A 263 0.92 10.25 -12.25
CA TRP A 263 0.27 9.42 -13.25
C TRP A 263 -0.96 8.67 -12.71
N ALA A 264 -0.88 8.08 -11.52
CA ALA A 264 -2.02 7.36 -10.96
C ALA A 264 -3.21 8.29 -10.67
N VAL A 265 -2.93 9.52 -10.22
CA VAL A 265 -3.94 10.58 -10.07
C VAL A 265 -4.53 10.99 -11.43
N SER A 266 -3.70 11.20 -12.46
CA SER A 266 -4.18 11.54 -13.81
C SER A 266 -5.03 10.44 -14.44
N GLN A 267 -4.74 9.16 -14.13
CA GLN A 267 -5.56 8.01 -14.51
C GLN A 267 -6.88 7.91 -13.73
N GLY A 268 -7.11 8.75 -12.71
CA GLY A 268 -8.30 8.73 -11.88
C GLY A 268 -8.36 7.53 -10.91
N CYS A 269 -7.20 7.01 -10.48
CA CYS A 269 -7.15 5.90 -9.53
C CYS A 269 -7.77 6.30 -8.20
N ALA A 270 -8.64 5.45 -7.65
CA ALA A 270 -9.24 5.71 -6.33
C ALA A 270 -8.26 5.43 -5.21
N VAL A 271 -7.35 4.48 -5.46
CA VAL A 271 -6.40 3.96 -4.50
C VAL A 271 -5.05 3.83 -5.19
N ILE A 272 -3.99 4.27 -4.51
CA ILE A 272 -2.59 4.11 -4.89
C ILE A 272 -1.92 3.30 -3.78
N SER A 273 -1.46 2.09 -4.11
CA SER A 273 -0.81 1.16 -3.18
C SER A 273 0.70 1.20 -3.39
N MET A 274 1.45 1.44 -2.32
CA MET A 274 2.91 1.52 -2.33
C MET A 274 3.52 0.58 -1.28
N SER A 275 4.06 -0.55 -1.73
CA SER A 275 4.69 -1.56 -0.86
C SER A 275 6.21 -1.39 -0.86
N LEU A 276 6.63 -0.16 -0.54
CA LEU A 276 8.02 0.30 -0.64
C LEU A 276 8.35 1.29 0.47
N GLY A 277 9.63 1.54 0.68
CA GLY A 277 10.07 2.66 1.50
C GLY A 277 11.56 2.67 1.81
N ALA A 278 11.93 3.62 2.66
CA ALA A 278 13.27 3.79 3.18
C ALA A 278 13.21 4.04 4.70
N PRO A 279 14.18 3.54 5.49
CA PRO A 279 14.21 3.75 6.93
C PRO A 279 14.19 5.23 7.30
N THR A 280 13.59 5.53 8.46
CA THR A 280 13.58 6.87 9.04
C THR A 280 14.24 6.82 10.43
N ASN A 281 15.03 7.84 10.75
CA ASN A 281 15.72 7.94 12.04
C ASN A 281 15.24 9.13 12.88
N ALA A 282 14.26 9.90 12.38
CA ALA A 282 13.77 11.12 13.01
C ALA A 282 12.26 11.27 12.82
N SER A 283 11.65 12.18 13.60
CA SER A 283 10.24 12.54 13.48
C SER A 283 9.89 13.32 12.20
N ALA A 284 10.90 13.82 11.48
CA ALA A 284 10.70 14.55 10.24
C ALA A 284 10.25 13.61 9.11
N TYR A 285 9.26 14.07 8.34
CA TYR A 285 8.79 13.46 7.11
C TYR A 285 9.09 14.41 5.95
N SER A 286 9.01 13.91 4.72
CA SER A 286 9.21 14.72 3.52
C SER A 286 8.01 15.65 3.33
N ALA A 287 8.24 16.96 3.33
CA ALA A 287 7.21 17.96 3.05
C ALA A 287 6.74 17.87 1.58
N ILE A 288 7.62 17.42 0.70
CA ILE A 288 7.32 17.16 -0.72
C ILE A 288 6.34 16.00 -0.87
N PHE A 289 6.60 14.85 -0.24
CA PHE A 289 5.64 13.72 -0.26
C PHE A 289 4.36 14.02 0.50
N GLU A 290 4.41 14.76 1.61
CA GLU A 290 3.20 15.20 2.30
C GLU A 290 2.32 16.05 1.39
N THR A 291 2.91 17.02 0.69
CA THR A 291 2.15 17.88 -0.22
C THR A 291 1.60 17.09 -1.41
N ALA A 292 2.39 16.18 -1.98
CA ALA A 292 1.92 15.28 -3.04
C ALA A 292 0.72 14.43 -2.58
N ALA A 293 0.80 13.87 -1.37
CA ALA A 293 -0.25 13.03 -0.80
C ALA A 293 -1.51 13.82 -0.45
N ALA A 294 -1.37 15.01 0.12
CA ALA A 294 -2.48 15.91 0.39
C ALA A 294 -3.21 16.33 -0.90
N ARG A 295 -2.45 16.64 -1.97
CA ARG A 295 -3.00 16.92 -3.31
C ARG A 295 -3.68 15.69 -3.92
N ALA A 296 -3.09 14.49 -3.79
CA ALA A 296 -3.73 13.25 -4.25
C ALA A 296 -5.06 12.99 -3.53
N LEU A 297 -5.13 13.20 -2.21
CA LEU A 297 -6.35 13.06 -1.43
C LEU A 297 -7.44 14.04 -1.88
N SER A 298 -7.10 15.30 -2.13
CA SER A 298 -8.06 16.32 -2.58
C SER A 298 -8.59 16.04 -3.99
N LEU A 299 -7.76 15.42 -4.84
CA LEU A 299 -8.11 14.93 -6.17
C LEU A 299 -8.84 13.57 -6.16
N GLY A 300 -9.10 13.01 -4.97
CA GLY A 300 -9.91 11.80 -4.81
C GLY A 300 -9.13 10.48 -4.94
N SER A 301 -7.82 10.51 -4.75
CA SER A 301 -6.94 9.34 -4.69
C SER A 301 -6.42 9.13 -3.27
N LEU A 302 -6.73 7.97 -2.68
CA LEU A 302 -6.16 7.56 -1.40
C LEU A 302 -4.82 6.86 -1.61
N ILE A 303 -3.76 7.34 -0.98
CA ILE A 303 -2.46 6.65 -0.95
C ILE A 303 -2.39 5.77 0.30
N VAL A 304 -2.09 4.48 0.10
CA VAL A 304 -1.78 3.51 1.17
C VAL A 304 -0.36 3.02 0.99
N ALA A 305 0.43 3.03 2.07
CA ALA A 305 1.83 2.66 2.03
C ALA A 305 2.23 1.73 3.18
N ALA A 306 3.19 0.83 2.91
CA ALA A 306 3.72 -0.09 3.90
C ALA A 306 4.46 0.67 5.02
N ALA A 307 4.15 0.35 6.28
CA ALA A 307 4.77 1.04 7.42
C ALA A 307 6.27 0.76 7.58
N GLY A 308 6.79 -0.32 7.00
CA GLY A 308 8.19 -0.75 7.08
C GLY A 308 8.41 -2.02 7.90
N ASN A 309 9.56 -2.66 7.70
CA ASN A 309 9.87 -4.02 8.19
C ASN A 309 11.14 -4.08 9.05
N ASP A 310 11.55 -2.97 9.64
CA ASP A 310 12.87 -2.80 10.28
C ASP A 310 12.87 -3.16 11.77
N SER A 311 11.70 -3.45 12.33
CA SER A 311 11.55 -3.77 13.76
C SER A 311 12.05 -5.17 14.11
N ASN A 312 12.44 -5.33 15.36
CA ASN A 312 12.65 -6.64 15.98
C ASN A 312 11.93 -6.65 17.33
N ARG A 313 10.61 -6.76 17.28
CA ARG A 313 9.74 -6.60 18.46
C ARG A 313 10.01 -7.64 19.54
N ALA A 314 10.28 -8.89 19.17
CA ALA A 314 10.66 -9.97 20.08
C ALA A 314 11.99 -9.69 20.78
N GLY A 315 12.89 -8.94 20.12
CA GLY A 315 14.13 -8.41 20.72
C GLY A 315 13.96 -7.08 21.44
N GLY A 316 12.73 -6.56 21.57
CA GLY A 316 12.43 -5.30 22.26
C GLY A 316 12.68 -4.03 21.43
N ALA A 317 12.96 -4.14 20.12
CA ALA A 317 13.22 -3.01 19.25
C ALA A 317 12.03 -2.73 18.32
N ILE A 318 11.44 -1.54 18.45
CA ILE A 318 10.42 -1.02 17.52
C ILE A 318 11.07 0.13 16.74
N LYS A 319 11.00 0.07 15.41
CA LYS A 319 11.48 1.12 14.50
C LYS A 319 10.30 2.01 14.05
N PRO A 320 10.56 3.29 13.75
CA PRO A 320 9.52 4.22 13.32
C PRO A 320 8.97 3.84 11.95
N VAL A 321 7.77 4.34 11.63
CA VAL A 321 7.19 4.22 10.28
C VAL A 321 8.15 4.81 9.24
N SER A 322 8.36 4.07 8.16
CA SER A 322 9.33 4.39 7.10
C SER A 322 8.82 5.47 6.15
N HIS A 323 9.73 6.12 5.44
CA HIS A 323 9.40 7.02 4.33
C HIS A 323 8.88 6.21 3.14
N PRO A 324 7.86 6.67 2.38
CA PRO A 324 7.07 7.88 2.59
C PRO A 324 5.84 7.67 3.51
N ALA A 325 5.60 6.45 3.99
CA ALA A 325 4.43 6.13 4.82
C ALA A 325 4.32 6.97 6.10
N ASN A 326 5.41 7.59 6.56
CA ASN A 326 5.41 8.47 7.73
C ASN A 326 4.78 9.86 7.50
N CYS A 327 4.44 10.21 6.26
CA CYS A 327 3.74 11.45 5.93
C CYS A 327 2.28 11.41 6.42
N PRO A 328 1.80 12.45 7.15
CA PRO A 328 0.43 12.49 7.68
C PRO A 328 -0.71 12.24 6.68
N SER A 329 -0.53 12.61 5.41
CA SER A 329 -1.52 12.40 4.34
C SER A 329 -1.38 11.05 3.60
N ILE A 330 -0.48 10.16 4.03
CA ILE A 330 -0.32 8.81 3.49
C ILE A 330 -0.77 7.80 4.55
N MET A 331 -1.64 6.85 4.16
CA MET A 331 -2.15 5.84 5.09
C MET A 331 -1.10 4.77 5.33
N ALA A 332 -0.46 4.80 6.51
CA ALA A 332 0.53 3.82 6.92
C ALA A 332 -0.11 2.51 7.36
N VAL A 333 0.33 1.41 6.76
CA VAL A 333 -0.24 0.07 6.98
C VAL A 333 0.72 -0.83 7.76
N GLY A 334 0.31 -1.22 8.97
CA GLY A 334 0.97 -2.20 9.81
C GLY A 334 0.64 -3.65 9.41
N ALA A 335 1.49 -4.60 9.81
CA ALA A 335 1.34 -6.02 9.49
C ALA A 335 0.89 -6.86 10.70
N LEU A 336 -0.11 -7.71 10.46
CA LEU A 336 -0.61 -8.70 11.41
C LEU A 336 -0.36 -10.13 10.91
N ASP A 337 -0.24 -11.07 11.84
CA ASP A 337 -0.29 -12.51 11.56
C ASP A 337 -1.71 -13.08 11.67
N SER A 338 -1.86 -14.38 11.38
CA SER A 338 -3.15 -15.09 11.45
C SER A 338 -3.75 -15.16 12.85
N ASN A 339 -2.93 -14.96 13.89
CA ASN A 339 -3.35 -14.92 15.29
C ASN A 339 -3.71 -13.50 15.77
N MET A 340 -3.83 -12.54 14.85
CA MET A 340 -4.09 -11.13 15.12
C MET A 340 -3.01 -10.48 16.00
N LYS A 341 -1.77 -10.96 15.92
CA LYS A 341 -0.62 -10.34 16.59
C LYS A 341 0.14 -9.45 15.61
N VAL A 342 0.77 -8.40 16.14
CA VAL A 342 1.65 -7.53 15.37
C VAL A 342 2.86 -8.34 14.91
N ALA A 343 3.13 -8.31 13.61
CA ALA A 343 4.27 -9.04 13.04
C ALA A 343 5.59 -8.53 13.63
N ASN A 344 6.53 -9.44 13.90
CA ASN A 344 7.80 -9.10 14.56
C ASN A 344 8.57 -7.96 13.89
N PHE A 345 8.49 -7.91 12.56
CA PHE A 345 9.18 -6.93 11.71
C PHE A 345 8.43 -5.60 11.56
N SER A 346 7.12 -5.55 11.85
CA SER A 346 6.29 -4.38 11.53
C SER A 346 6.76 -3.15 12.29
N ASN A 347 7.08 -2.07 11.58
CA ASN A 347 7.36 -0.77 12.20
C ASN A 347 6.13 -0.24 12.95
N GLY A 348 6.37 0.72 13.84
CA GLY A 348 5.35 1.28 14.73
C GLY A 348 5.37 2.81 14.72
N GLY A 349 4.24 3.39 15.13
CA GLY A 349 4.03 4.82 15.24
C GLY A 349 4.75 5.41 16.45
N ILE A 350 6.05 5.68 16.31
CA ILE A 350 6.90 6.21 17.39
C ILE A 350 6.74 7.73 17.56
N PHE A 351 6.52 8.47 16.46
CA PHE A 351 6.63 9.93 16.43
C PHE A 351 5.28 10.67 16.34
N THR A 352 4.26 10.18 17.05
CA THR A 352 2.88 10.69 16.95
C THR A 352 2.76 12.19 17.28
N PRO A 353 1.90 12.95 16.58
CA PRO A 353 0.89 12.46 15.63
C PRO A 353 1.45 12.12 14.22
N GLN A 354 2.68 12.52 13.90
CA GLN A 354 3.32 12.18 12.62
C GLN A 354 3.93 10.78 12.63
N GLY A 355 4.15 10.16 11.47
CA GLY A 355 4.67 8.80 11.40
C GLY A 355 3.86 7.78 12.21
N SER A 356 2.53 7.95 12.27
CA SER A 356 1.61 7.01 12.93
C SER A 356 1.41 5.76 12.08
N VAL A 357 0.97 4.65 12.69
CA VAL A 357 0.31 3.56 11.96
C VAL A 357 -1.18 3.87 11.94
N ASP A 358 -1.79 3.93 10.76
CA ASP A 358 -3.20 4.33 10.63
C ASP A 358 -4.15 3.14 10.67
N ILE A 359 -3.73 2.03 10.08
CA ILE A 359 -4.51 0.79 9.99
C ILE A 359 -3.58 -0.40 9.83
N SER A 360 -4.08 -1.61 10.02
CA SER A 360 -3.31 -2.84 9.80
C SER A 360 -4.03 -3.83 8.91
N GLY A 361 -3.25 -4.66 8.24
CA GLY A 361 -3.72 -5.73 7.37
C GLY A 361 -2.97 -7.04 7.57
N PRO A 362 -3.46 -8.14 6.96
CA PRO A 362 -2.76 -9.41 6.90
C PRO A 362 -1.38 -9.29 6.24
N GLY A 363 -0.30 -9.55 6.96
CA GLY A 363 1.08 -9.34 6.48
C GLY A 363 2.05 -10.51 6.70
N VAL A 364 1.63 -11.60 7.36
CA VAL A 364 2.45 -12.81 7.55
C VAL A 364 1.81 -14.00 6.86
N GLY A 365 2.59 -14.77 6.09
CA GLY A 365 2.12 -15.96 5.41
C GLY A 365 1.09 -15.64 4.32
N VAL A 366 1.28 -14.53 3.59
CA VAL A 366 0.32 -14.09 2.57
C VAL A 366 0.61 -14.77 1.24
N PHE A 367 -0.30 -15.63 0.82
CA PHE A 367 -0.29 -16.32 -0.47
C PHE A 367 -0.87 -15.42 -1.58
N SER A 368 -0.16 -15.28 -2.70
CA SER A 368 -0.59 -14.52 -3.88
C SER A 368 0.18 -14.96 -5.14
N SER A 369 -0.13 -14.37 -6.29
CA SER A 369 0.62 -14.52 -7.54
C SER A 369 2.05 -14.01 -7.43
N THR A 370 2.96 -14.50 -8.26
CA THR A 370 4.29 -13.92 -8.47
C THR A 370 4.76 -14.17 -9.91
N LYS A 371 5.95 -13.69 -10.27
CA LYS A 371 6.49 -13.85 -11.62
C LYS A 371 6.61 -15.32 -12.06
N LEU A 372 6.57 -15.55 -13.37
CA LEU A 372 6.78 -16.88 -13.92
C LEU A 372 8.28 -17.26 -13.88
N PRO A 373 8.60 -18.57 -13.80
CA PRO A 373 7.69 -19.72 -13.78
C PRO A 373 7.12 -20.06 -12.39
N THR A 374 7.54 -19.37 -11.33
CA THR A 374 7.14 -19.67 -9.94
C THR A 374 5.63 -19.55 -9.74
N LYS A 375 4.97 -18.60 -10.43
CA LYS A 375 3.50 -18.41 -10.50
C LYS A 375 2.85 -17.98 -9.18
N TYR A 376 3.13 -18.63 -8.06
CA TYR A 376 2.59 -18.29 -6.75
C TYR A 376 3.67 -18.24 -5.68
N ALA A 377 3.52 -17.36 -4.70
CA ALA A 377 4.42 -17.29 -3.57
C ALA A 377 3.69 -16.89 -2.28
N THR A 378 4.26 -17.33 -1.15
CA THR A 378 3.85 -16.91 0.19
C THR A 378 4.93 -15.97 0.73
N MET A 379 4.54 -14.73 1.07
CA MET A 379 5.47 -13.69 1.49
C MET A 379 5.05 -13.07 2.83
N ASN A 380 6.03 -12.45 3.50
CA ASN A 380 5.88 -11.74 4.76
C ASN A 380 6.30 -10.28 4.57
N GLY A 381 5.50 -9.34 5.08
CA GLY A 381 5.85 -7.93 5.11
C GLY A 381 4.65 -7.03 5.33
N THR A 382 4.90 -5.81 5.79
CA THR A 382 3.94 -4.71 5.65
C THR A 382 3.56 -4.51 4.18
N SER A 383 4.48 -4.79 3.24
CA SER A 383 4.21 -4.93 1.81
C SER A 383 3.05 -5.85 1.43
N MET A 384 2.75 -6.88 2.23
CA MET A 384 1.63 -7.79 1.97
C MET A 384 0.35 -7.32 2.68
N ALA A 385 0.47 -6.55 3.76
CA ALA A 385 -0.66 -5.92 4.44
C ALA A 385 -1.24 -4.76 3.62
N THR A 386 -0.37 -3.93 3.03
CA THR A 386 -0.77 -2.77 2.20
C THR A 386 -1.74 -3.13 1.06
N PRO A 387 -1.51 -4.14 0.21
CA PRO A 387 -2.43 -4.49 -0.86
C PRO A 387 -3.73 -5.11 -0.35
N HIS A 388 -3.78 -5.66 0.88
CA HIS A 388 -5.06 -6.01 1.51
C HIS A 388 -5.91 -4.76 1.75
N VAL A 389 -5.32 -3.73 2.35
CA VAL A 389 -5.98 -2.44 2.59
C VAL A 389 -6.38 -1.81 1.25
N ALA A 390 -5.51 -1.84 0.24
CA ALA A 390 -5.80 -1.27 -1.07
C ALA A 390 -7.00 -1.92 -1.77
N GLY A 391 -7.05 -3.27 -1.78
CA GLY A 391 -8.17 -4.01 -2.34
C GLY A 391 -9.48 -3.71 -1.62
N ILE A 392 -9.46 -3.65 -0.28
CA ILE A 392 -10.64 -3.34 0.53
C ILE A 392 -11.08 -1.88 0.35
N ALA A 393 -10.14 -0.95 0.19
CA ALA A 393 -10.43 0.43 -0.14
C ALA A 393 -11.19 0.54 -1.48
N ALA A 394 -10.83 -0.26 -2.48
CA ALA A 394 -11.60 -0.33 -3.72
C ALA A 394 -13.03 -0.88 -3.52
N LEU A 395 -13.21 -1.88 -2.66
CA LEU A 395 -14.55 -2.38 -2.31
C LEU A 395 -15.40 -1.31 -1.60
N TRP A 396 -14.80 -0.50 -0.71
CA TRP A 396 -15.49 0.61 -0.06
C TRP A 396 -15.80 1.76 -1.03
N ALA A 397 -14.90 2.07 -1.95
CA ALA A 397 -15.13 3.08 -2.98
C ALA A 397 -16.32 2.71 -3.87
N GLU A 398 -16.44 1.44 -4.27
CA GLU A 398 -17.61 0.92 -4.99
C GLU A 398 -18.87 0.94 -4.10
N SER A 399 -18.78 0.43 -2.87
CA SER A 399 -19.94 0.24 -2.00
C SER A 399 -20.58 1.55 -1.52
N ALA A 400 -19.77 2.56 -1.23
CA ALA A 400 -20.23 3.79 -0.59
C ALA A 400 -20.07 5.02 -1.49
N GLY A 401 -19.45 4.88 -2.67
CA GLY A 401 -19.20 6.01 -3.58
C GLY A 401 -18.23 7.05 -3.00
N VAL A 402 -17.41 6.67 -2.02
CA VAL A 402 -16.47 7.55 -1.33
C VAL A 402 -15.07 7.46 -1.91
N ARG A 403 -14.33 8.57 -1.89
CA ARG A 403 -12.96 8.71 -2.42
C ARG A 403 -12.11 9.62 -1.52
N GLY A 404 -10.81 9.69 -1.77
CA GLY A 404 -9.88 10.58 -1.04
C GLY A 404 -10.04 10.49 0.49
N ALA A 405 -10.14 11.63 1.16
CA ALA A 405 -10.30 11.70 2.62
C ALA A 405 -11.57 11.01 3.14
N ALA A 406 -12.67 10.98 2.37
CA ALA A 406 -13.88 10.26 2.78
C ALA A 406 -13.67 8.74 2.77
N LEU A 407 -12.88 8.23 1.82
CA LEU A 407 -12.49 6.82 1.77
C LEU A 407 -11.55 6.45 2.92
N TRP A 408 -10.57 7.31 3.22
CA TRP A 408 -9.73 7.17 4.42
C TRP A 408 -10.58 7.02 5.68
N ASN A 409 -11.48 7.97 5.91
CA ASN A 409 -12.36 7.98 7.07
C ASN A 409 -13.24 6.73 7.15
N LYS A 410 -13.68 6.22 5.99
CA LYS A 410 -14.48 5.00 5.96
C LYS A 410 -13.70 3.78 6.42
N LEU A 411 -12.43 3.64 5.99
CA LEU A 411 -11.56 2.53 6.38
C LEU A 411 -11.29 2.53 7.89
N ILE A 412 -10.89 3.67 8.47
CA ILE A 412 -10.60 3.76 9.90
C ILE A 412 -11.85 3.52 10.77
N GLN A 413 -13.03 3.99 10.34
CA GLN A 413 -14.26 3.83 11.10
C GLN A 413 -14.80 2.39 11.09
N THR A 414 -14.43 1.61 10.07
CA THR A 414 -14.93 0.24 9.86
C THR A 414 -13.90 -0.83 10.22
N ALA A 415 -12.66 -0.43 10.54
CA ALA A 415 -11.64 -1.33 11.03
C ALA A 415 -12.09 -2.07 12.29
N LYS A 416 -11.79 -3.37 12.34
CA LYS A 416 -11.97 -4.20 13.54
C LYS A 416 -10.92 -3.80 14.55
N ARG A 417 -11.35 -3.12 15.62
CA ARG A 417 -10.49 -2.77 16.76
C ARG A 417 -9.85 -4.02 17.35
N LEU A 418 -8.56 -3.93 17.64
CA LEU A 418 -7.79 -4.99 18.30
C LEU A 418 -7.39 -4.51 19.70
N ASN A 419 -7.27 -5.44 20.64
CA ASN A 419 -6.75 -5.15 21.98
C ASN A 419 -5.21 -5.07 21.95
N LEU A 420 -4.69 -4.13 21.16
CA LEU A 420 -3.27 -3.89 20.91
C LEU A 420 -3.02 -2.37 20.91
N PRO A 421 -1.79 -1.91 21.19
CA PRO A 421 -1.48 -0.48 21.19
C PRO A 421 -1.77 0.17 19.84
N ALA A 422 -2.44 1.33 19.82
CA ALA A 422 -2.76 2.05 18.59
C ALA A 422 -1.52 2.44 17.78
N ARG A 423 -0.38 2.70 18.45
CA ARG A 423 0.91 2.91 17.77
C ARG A 423 1.33 1.72 16.89
N ASP A 424 0.86 0.51 17.19
CA ASP A 424 1.27 -0.71 16.49
C ASP A 424 0.25 -1.19 15.46
N VAL A 425 -1.03 -0.83 15.62
CA VAL A 425 -2.11 -1.32 14.74
C VAL A 425 -3.04 -0.24 14.17
N GLY A 426 -2.85 1.02 14.55
CA GLY A 426 -3.73 2.13 14.19
C GLY A 426 -5.17 1.89 14.64
N ALA A 427 -6.12 2.09 13.73
CA ALA A 427 -7.54 1.83 13.95
C ALA A 427 -7.86 0.32 14.15
N GLY A 428 -6.94 -0.58 13.80
CA GLY A 428 -7.09 -2.03 13.90
C GLY A 428 -7.02 -2.72 12.53
N LEU A 429 -7.59 -3.92 12.45
CA LEU A 429 -7.59 -4.72 11.23
C LEU A 429 -8.61 -4.17 10.21
N VAL A 430 -8.17 -3.88 8.99
CA VAL A 430 -9.04 -3.46 7.89
C VAL A 430 -10.18 -4.48 7.63
N GLN A 431 -11.37 -4.00 7.30
CA GLN A 431 -12.55 -4.85 7.05
C GLN A 431 -13.24 -4.48 5.75
N ALA A 432 -13.59 -5.48 4.96
CA ALA A 432 -14.39 -5.31 3.75
C ALA A 432 -15.82 -4.83 4.09
N PRO A 433 -16.53 -4.20 3.14
CA PRO A 433 -17.93 -3.85 3.34
C PRO A 433 -18.78 -5.09 3.62
N SER A 434 -19.33 -5.17 4.83
CA SER A 434 -20.36 -6.13 5.21
C SER A 434 -21.62 -5.38 5.62
N LYS A 435 -22.80 -5.93 5.32
CA LYS A 435 -24.04 -5.44 5.91
C LYS A 435 -24.07 -6.00 7.33
N SER A 436 -24.19 -5.16 8.35
CA SER A 436 -24.71 -5.66 9.63
C SER A 436 -26.11 -6.20 9.34
N ILE A 437 -26.29 -7.51 9.45
CA ILE A 437 -27.63 -8.04 9.69
C ILE A 437 -27.92 -7.59 11.11
N LEU A 438 -28.57 -6.43 11.26
CA LEU A 438 -29.31 -6.14 12.48
C LEU A 438 -30.38 -7.21 12.56
N VAL A 439 -30.07 -8.32 13.23
CA VAL A 439 -31.11 -9.20 13.75
C VAL A 439 -31.83 -8.32 14.77
N PRO A 440 -33.12 -7.98 14.57
CA PRO A 440 -33.85 -7.24 15.59
C PRO A 440 -33.80 -8.11 16.84
N THR A 441 -33.14 -7.64 17.90
CA THR A 441 -33.26 -8.26 19.20
C THR A 441 -34.76 -8.29 19.50
N PRO A 442 -35.38 -9.48 19.67
CA PRO A 442 -36.79 -9.51 20.02
C PRO A 442 -36.94 -8.69 21.30
N ILE A 443 -37.69 -7.59 21.22
CA ILE A 443 -38.06 -6.82 22.40
C ILE A 443 -38.80 -7.82 23.29
N PHE A 444 -38.17 -8.16 24.42
CA PHE A 444 -38.80 -8.98 25.43
C PHE A 444 -39.96 -8.17 26.00
N THR A 445 -41.16 -8.32 25.42
CA THR A 445 -42.37 -7.80 26.03
C THR A 445 -42.58 -8.60 27.31
N PRO A 446 -42.45 -7.98 28.51
CA PRO A 446 -42.73 -8.70 29.73
C PRO A 446 -44.19 -9.17 29.68
N LYS A 447 -44.42 -10.47 29.88
CA LYS A 447 -45.78 -11.00 30.07
C LYS A 447 -46.35 -10.32 31.31
N LEU A 448 -47.41 -9.54 31.12
CA LEU A 448 -48.26 -9.10 32.22
C LEU A 448 -48.74 -10.34 32.99
N PRO A 449 -48.64 -10.38 34.33
CA PRO A 449 -49.16 -11.49 35.10
C PRO A 449 -50.67 -11.57 34.91
N HIS A 450 -51.13 -12.68 34.33
CA HIS A 450 -52.52 -13.09 34.41
C HIS A 450 -52.79 -13.46 35.87
N ASN A 451 -53.42 -12.55 36.62
CA ASN A 451 -54.47 -12.83 37.60
C ASN A 451 -54.75 -11.58 38.43
N LEU A 452 -55.68 -10.75 37.97
CA LEU A 452 -56.53 -9.92 38.83
C LEU A 452 -57.89 -9.75 38.16
N GLU A 453 -58.67 -10.82 38.15
CA GLU A 453 -60.13 -10.71 38.19
C GLU A 453 -60.69 -11.73 39.18
N LYS A 454 -61.38 -11.17 40.20
CA LYS A 454 -62.39 -11.78 41.10
C LYS A 454 -61.89 -12.59 42.31
N ALA A 455 -61.70 -11.88 43.42
CA ALA A 455 -62.50 -12.00 44.65
C ALA A 455 -62.09 -10.92 45.66
#